data_AF-A0A059LA75-F1
#
_entry.id   AF-A0A059LA75-F1
#
_cell.length_a   1.000
_cell.length_b   1.000
_cell.length_c   1.000
_cell.angle_alpha   90.00
_cell.angle_beta   90.00
_cell.angle_gamma   90.00
#
_symmetry.space_group_name_H-M   'P 1'
#
loop_
_entity.id
_entity.type
_entity.pdbx_description
1 polymer ?
#
loop_
_entity_poly.entity_id
_entity_poly.type
_entity_poly.pdbx_seq_one_letter_code
_entity_poly.pdbx_strand_id
1 'polypeptide(L)'
;PRGTIKMLVGGAGDIKLTKDGNVLLREMQIQNPTAVLIARTAVAQDDVTGDGTTSAVILIGELMKQAERYLSDGVHPRLIADGYALAKQASLRFLEEFKE
;
A
#
# COMPACT_ATOMS: atom_id res chain seq x y z
N PRO A 1 8.57 -3.81 -16.23
CA PRO A 1 8.39 -5.13 -16.90
C PRO A 1 9.07 -6.35 -16.22
N ARG A 2 9.80 -6.21 -15.09
CA ARG A 2 10.47 -7.33 -14.40
C ARG A 2 9.67 -7.92 -13.21
N GLY A 3 8.34 -7.88 -13.26
CA GLY A 3 7.48 -8.43 -12.20
C GLY A 3 7.50 -9.96 -12.18
N THR A 4 7.78 -10.54 -11.00
CA THR A 4 7.76 -12.00 -10.80
C THR A 4 6.34 -12.52 -10.60
N ILE A 5 6.03 -13.70 -11.15
CA ILE A 5 4.75 -14.38 -10.91
C ILE A 5 4.79 -14.98 -9.52
N LYS A 6 3.67 -14.90 -8.80
CA LYS A 6 3.46 -15.62 -7.55
C LYS A 6 2.45 -16.73 -7.77
N MET A 7 2.78 -17.91 -7.26
CA MET A 7 1.89 -19.05 -7.21
C MET A 7 1.30 -19.11 -5.81
N LEU A 8 -0.02 -19.00 -5.71
CA LEU A 8 -0.78 -19.21 -4.49
C LEU A 8 -1.34 -20.63 -4.51
N VAL A 9 -1.21 -21.32 -3.39
CA VAL A 9 -1.80 -22.64 -3.16
C VAL A 9 -2.76 -22.50 -1.98
N GLY A 10 -4.06 -22.62 -2.24
CA GLY A 10 -5.07 -22.54 -1.20
C GLY A 10 -5.23 -23.85 -0.45
N GLY A 11 -5.97 -23.82 0.66
CA GLY A 11 -6.12 -24.96 1.58
C GLY A 11 -6.82 -26.18 0.97
N ALA A 12 -7.59 -25.99 -0.12
CA ALA A 12 -8.24 -27.05 -0.87
C ALA A 12 -7.35 -27.65 -1.98
N GLY A 13 -6.10 -27.19 -2.10
CA GLY A 13 -5.18 -27.58 -3.17
C GLY A 13 -5.41 -26.85 -4.50
N ASP A 14 -6.20 -25.78 -4.49
CA ASP A 14 -6.36 -24.89 -5.64
C ASP A 14 -5.09 -24.07 -5.88
N ILE A 15 -4.62 -24.07 -7.13
CA ILE A 15 -3.40 -23.36 -7.52
C ILE A 15 -3.79 -22.18 -8.40
N LYS A 16 -3.37 -20.99 -7.98
CA LYS A 16 -3.60 -19.74 -8.72
C LYS A 16 -2.28 -19.05 -9.00
N LEU A 17 -2.05 -18.70 -10.26
CA LEU A 17 -0.86 -17.97 -10.71
C LEU A 17 -1.26 -16.55 -11.07
N THR A 18 -0.68 -15.57 -10.39
CA THR A 18 -0.98 -14.16 -10.68
C THR A 18 0.24 -13.26 -10.46
N LYS A 19 0.26 -12.14 -11.18
CA LYS A 19 1.16 -11.00 -10.94
C LYS A 19 0.43 -9.81 -10.30
N ASP A 20 -0.90 -9.87 -10.25
CA ASP A 20 -1.71 -8.76 -9.78
C ASP A 20 -1.77 -8.73 -8.25
N GLY A 21 -1.39 -7.60 -7.68
CA GLY A 21 -1.42 -7.35 -6.25
C GLY A 21 -2.82 -7.45 -5.65
N ASN A 22 -3.87 -7.04 -6.36
CA ASN A 22 -5.24 -7.12 -5.85
C ASN A 22 -5.66 -8.58 -5.64
N VAL A 23 -5.46 -9.41 -6.67
CA VAL A 23 -5.74 -10.85 -6.59
C VAL A 23 -4.92 -11.50 -5.49
N LEU A 24 -3.63 -11.16 -5.35
CA LEU A 24 -2.80 -11.71 -4.28
C LEU A 24 -3.35 -11.37 -2.89
N LEU A 25 -3.73 -10.12 -2.67
CA LEU A 25 -4.18 -9.64 -1.36
C LEU A 25 -5.57 -10.16 -0.97
N ARG A 26 -6.44 -10.48 -1.95
CA ARG A 26 -7.76 -11.08 -1.70
C ARG A 26 -7.68 -12.58 -1.39
N GLU A 27 -6.78 -13.29 -2.05
CA GLU A 27 -6.65 -14.76 -1.92
C GLU A 27 -5.81 -15.16 -0.70
N MET A 28 -4.88 -14.29 -0.26
CA MET A 28 -4.11 -14.55 0.96
C MET A 28 -4.98 -14.41 2.21
N GLN A 29 -4.93 -15.42 3.09
CA GLN A 29 -5.56 -15.34 4.41
C GLN A 29 -4.70 -14.50 5.37
N ILE A 30 -4.93 -13.19 5.36
CA ILE A 30 -4.21 -12.24 6.22
C ILE A 30 -4.91 -12.15 7.59
N GLN A 31 -4.22 -12.54 8.66
CA GLN A 31 -4.75 -12.45 10.03
C GLN A 31 -4.44 -11.11 10.72
N ASN A 32 -3.37 -10.43 10.31
CA ASN A 32 -2.95 -9.18 10.95
C ASN A 32 -3.91 -8.03 10.55
N PRO A 33 -4.55 -7.34 11.52
CA PRO A 33 -5.55 -6.33 11.22
C PRO A 33 -4.98 -5.13 10.46
N THR A 34 -3.73 -4.73 10.72
CA THR A 34 -3.05 -3.65 10.00
C THR A 34 -2.83 -4.03 8.54
N ALA A 35 -2.40 -5.27 8.29
CA ALA A 35 -2.22 -5.77 6.92
C ALA A 35 -3.55 -5.90 6.17
N VAL A 36 -4.64 -6.26 6.85
CA VAL A 36 -6.00 -6.25 6.25
C VAL A 36 -6.41 -4.84 5.82
N LEU A 37 -6.13 -3.80 6.64
CA LEU A 37 -6.42 -2.42 6.26
C LEU A 37 -5.63 -1.99 5.02
N ILE A 38 -4.35 -2.34 4.94
CA ILE A 38 -3.51 -2.06 3.76
C ILE A 38 -4.04 -2.80 2.53
N ALA A 39 -4.43 -4.07 2.68
CA ALA A 39 -5.02 -4.86 1.62
C ALA A 39 -6.32 -4.22 1.09
N ARG A 40 -7.19 -3.73 1.97
CA ARG A 40 -8.42 -3.02 1.57
C ARG A 40 -8.13 -1.73 0.80
N THR A 41 -7.08 -0.99 1.17
CA THR A 41 -6.65 0.19 0.41
C THR A 41 -6.18 -0.18 -1.00
N ALA A 42 -5.43 -1.28 -1.15
CA ALA A 42 -5.00 -1.77 -2.45
C ALA A 42 -6.19 -2.21 -3.32
N VAL A 43 -7.19 -2.87 -2.72
CA VAL A 43 -8.45 -3.22 -3.40
C VAL A 43 -9.17 -1.96 -3.89
N ALA A 44 -9.30 -0.94 -3.04
CA ALA A 44 -9.95 0.30 -3.42
C ALA A 44 -9.21 1.03 -4.55
N GLN A 45 -7.87 0.96 -4.57
CA GLN A 45 -7.07 1.50 -5.67
C GLN A 45 -7.37 0.77 -6.99
N ASP A 46 -7.47 -0.57 -6.95
CA ASP A 46 -7.83 -1.37 -8.11
C ASP A 46 -9.23 -1.03 -8.63
N ASP A 47 -10.21 -0.88 -7.74
CA ASP A 47 -11.59 -0.59 -8.12
C ASP A 47 -11.72 0.79 -8.80
N VAL A 48 -10.86 1.76 -8.46
CA VAL A 48 -10.90 3.14 -9.01
C VAL A 48 -10.06 3.28 -10.28
N THR A 49 -8.82 2.78 -10.29
CA THR A 49 -7.87 2.97 -11.40
C THR A 49 -7.55 1.72 -12.19
N GLY A 50 -7.83 0.52 -11.66
CA GLY A 50 -7.51 -0.77 -12.30
C GLY A 50 -6.02 -1.10 -12.39
N ASP A 51 -5.16 -0.28 -11.76
CA ASP A 51 -3.70 -0.44 -11.70
C ASP A 51 -3.14 0.33 -10.50
N GLY A 52 -1.86 0.13 -10.19
CA GLY A 52 -1.13 0.84 -9.15
C GLY A 52 -1.27 0.23 -7.75
N THR A 53 -1.95 -0.92 -7.62
CA THR A 53 -2.12 -1.62 -6.34
C THR A 53 -0.79 -1.93 -5.65
N THR A 54 0.16 -2.49 -6.39
CA THR A 54 1.51 -2.78 -5.88
C THR A 54 2.24 -1.52 -5.44
N SER A 55 2.16 -0.45 -6.25
CA SER A 55 2.83 0.82 -5.95
C SER A 55 2.26 1.49 -4.70
N ALA A 56 0.94 1.46 -4.52
CA ALA A 56 0.27 2.00 -3.34
C ALA A 56 0.71 1.27 -2.07
N VAL A 57 0.79 -0.07 -2.10
CA VAL A 57 1.25 -0.87 -0.94
C VAL A 57 2.70 -0.56 -0.60
N ILE A 58 3.58 -0.48 -1.60
CA ILE A 58 5.00 -0.15 -1.39
C ILE A 58 5.15 1.26 -0.78
N LEU A 59 4.38 2.24 -1.28
CA LEU A 59 4.38 3.60 -0.75
C LEU A 59 3.98 3.64 0.73
N ILE A 60 2.91 2.94 1.10
CA ILE A 60 2.47 2.84 2.49
C ILE A 60 3.57 2.23 3.37
N GLY A 61 4.20 1.14 2.91
CA GLY A 61 5.28 0.48 3.63
C GLY A 61 6.47 1.41 3.89
N GLU A 62 6.89 2.18 2.89
CA GLU A 62 8.00 3.12 3.06
C GLU A 62 7.62 4.29 3.98
N LEU A 63 6.39 4.82 3.89
CA LEU A 63 5.90 5.84 4.82
C LEU A 63 5.91 5.34 6.27
N MET A 64 5.44 4.12 6.52
CA MET A 64 5.47 3.52 7.86
C MET A 64 6.90 3.35 8.38
N LYS A 65 7.83 2.94 7.52
CA LYS A 65 9.26 2.81 7.88
C LYS A 65 9.91 4.16 8.22
N GLN A 66 9.56 5.23 7.50
CA GLN A 66 10.04 6.57 7.87
C GLN A 66 9.41 7.06 9.17
N ALA A 67 8.12 6.79 9.40
CA ALA A 67 7.46 7.12 10.66
C ALA A 67 8.11 6.40 11.86
N GLU A 68 8.48 5.12 11.71
CA GLU A 68 9.17 4.35 12.75
C GLU A 68 10.50 4.99 13.18
N ARG A 69 11.26 5.59 12.25
CA ARG A 69 12.50 6.32 12.57
C ARG A 69 12.22 7.51 13.48
N TYR A 70 11.26 8.35 13.12
CA TYR A 70 10.89 9.52 13.94
C TYR A 70 10.29 9.13 15.29
N LEU A 71 9.53 8.03 15.36
CA LEU A 71 9.06 7.47 16.62
C LEU A 71 10.23 7.02 17.50
N SER A 72 11.26 6.40 16.91
CA SER A 72 12.46 5.98 17.64
C SER A 72 13.26 7.18 18.18
N ASP A 73 13.24 8.30 17.46
CA ASP A 73 13.83 9.57 17.89
C ASP A 73 12.98 10.31 18.95
N GLY A 74 11.83 9.78 19.34
CA GLY A 74 10.95 10.33 20.38
C GLY A 74 9.95 11.38 19.89
N VAL A 75 9.74 11.50 18.57
CA VAL A 75 8.74 12.42 18.02
C VAL A 75 7.33 11.92 18.34
N HIS A 76 6.48 12.82 18.85
CA HIS A 76 5.10 12.46 19.18
C HIS A 76 4.32 12.04 17.91
N PRO A 77 3.61 10.90 17.89
CA PRO A 77 2.94 10.36 16.69
C PRO A 77 2.00 11.35 16.00
N ARG A 78 1.35 12.23 16.79
CA ARG A 78 0.48 13.30 16.28
C ARG A 78 1.21 14.25 15.31
N LEU A 79 2.45 14.63 15.62
CA LEU A 79 3.24 15.51 14.76
C LEU A 79 3.57 14.84 13.43
N ILE A 80 3.83 13.52 13.45
CA ILE A 80 4.08 12.74 12.23
C ILE A 80 2.82 12.70 11.37
N ALA A 81 1.66 12.44 11.97
CA ALA A 81 0.38 12.42 11.27
C ALA A 81 0.02 13.79 10.66
N ASP A 82 0.18 14.87 11.43
CA ASP A 82 -0.06 16.24 10.97
C ASP A 82 0.93 16.61 9.85
N GLY A 83 2.20 16.21 9.98
CA GLY A 83 3.22 16.38 8.95
C GLY A 83 2.88 15.67 7.64
N TYR A 84 2.39 14.44 7.70
CA TYR A 84 1.93 13.73 6.50
C TYR A 84 0.67 14.34 5.87
N ALA A 85 -0.24 14.91 6.66
CA ALA A 85 -1.39 15.62 6.12
C ALA A 85 -0.97 16.88 5.34
N LEU A 86 -0.01 17.64 5.88
CA LEU A 86 0.55 18.81 5.20
C LEU A 86 1.32 18.42 3.92
N ALA A 87 2.16 17.37 4.01
CA ALA A 87 2.91 16.86 2.87
C ALA A 87 1.97 16.39 1.75
N LYS A 88 0.90 15.66 2.09
CA LYS A 88 -0.13 15.23 1.14
C LYS A 88 -0.73 16.43 0.38
N GLN A 89 -1.11 17.50 1.08
CA GLN A 89 -1.68 18.68 0.43
C GLN A 89 -0.69 19.35 -0.54
N ALA A 90 0.57 19.48 -0.14
CA ALA A 90 1.62 20.04 -1.00
C ALA A 90 1.87 19.14 -2.23
N SER A 91 1.95 17.82 -2.05
CA SER A 91 2.14 16.87 -3.15
C SER A 91 0.96 16.88 -4.12
N LEU A 92 -0.28 16.99 -3.63
CA LEU A 92 -1.45 17.08 -4.52
C LEU A 92 -1.43 18.37 -5.34
N ARG A 93 -1.10 19.52 -4.75
CA ARG A 93 -0.95 20.79 -5.49
C ARG A 93 0.13 20.68 -6.56
N PHE A 94 1.28 20.12 -6.21
CA PHE A 94 2.35 19.90 -7.17
C PHE A 94 1.92 18.97 -8.31
N LEU A 95 1.20 17.89 -8.01
CA LEU A 95 0.69 16.97 -9.04
C LEU A 95 -0.33 17.65 -9.95
N GLU A 96 -1.15 18.59 -9.45
CA GLU A 96 -2.08 19.36 -10.29
C GLU A 96 -1.34 20.31 -11.24
N GLU A 97 -0.28 20.98 -10.77
CA GLU A 97 0.57 21.85 -11.59
C GLU A 97 1.40 21.07 -12.61
N PHE A 98 1.89 19.88 -12.22
CA PHE A 98 2.72 19.02 -13.06
C PHE A 98 1.92 18.26 -14.13
N LYS A 99 0.59 18.19 -13.99
CA LYS A 99 -0.31 17.49 -14.90
C LYS A 99 -0.48 18.29 -16.20
N GLU A 100 0.59 18.37 -17.01
CA GLU A 100 0.50 18.63 -18.45
C GLU A 100 0.03 17.37 -19.21
#